data_AF-A0A0M9WPI2-F1
#
_entry.id   AF-A0A0M9WPI2-F1
#
_cell.length_a   1.000
_cell.length_b   1.000
_cell.length_c   1.000
_cell.angle_alpha   90.00
_cell.angle_beta   90.00
_cell.angle_gamma   90.00
#
_symmetry.space_group_name_H-M   'P 1'
#
loop_
_entity.id
_entity.type
_entity.pdbx_description
1 polymer ?
#
loop_
_entity_poly.entity_id
_entity_poly.type
_entity_poly.pdbx_seq_one_letter_code
_entity_poly.pdbx_strand_id
1 'polypeptide(L)'
;MTDSENTRREDGWSFETKQIHAGQPAGGDTRARALPIYQTTSYTFDNTDHAAALFGLTEPGNIYTRIMNPTQDAVEQRIAALEGG
;
A
#
# COMPACT_ATOMS: atom_id res chain seq x y z
N MET A 1 4.20 12.65 2.89
CA MET A 1 4.94 12.94 4.15
C MET A 1 4.42 12.12 5.34
N THR A 2 3.60 11.08 5.11
CA THR A 2 2.97 10.25 6.16
C THR A 2 3.62 8.88 6.33
N ASP A 3 4.26 8.35 5.28
CA ASP A 3 4.78 6.98 5.30
C ASP A 3 5.99 6.83 6.24
N SER A 4 6.88 7.83 6.25
CA SER A 4 8.11 7.83 7.06
C SER A 4 7.84 7.86 8.57
N GLU A 5 6.71 8.42 9.01
CA GLU A 5 6.31 8.40 10.42
C GLU A 5 5.68 7.07 10.83
N ASN A 6 4.95 6.42 9.92
CA ASN A 6 4.31 5.15 10.21
C ASN A 6 5.35 4.02 10.26
N THR A 7 6.30 3.97 9.33
CA THR A 7 7.41 3.00 9.33
C THR A 7 8.21 3.06 10.64
N ARG A 8 8.52 4.26 11.15
CA ARG A 8 9.23 4.42 12.44
C ARG A 8 8.45 3.87 13.65
N ARG A 9 7.12 3.82 13.58
CA ARG A 9 6.30 3.19 14.64
C ARG A 9 6.27 1.68 14.50
N GLU A 10 6.23 1.18 13.26
CA GLU A 10 6.27 -0.25 12.95
C GLU A 10 7.60 -0.89 13.37
N ASP A 11 8.74 -0.20 13.18
CA ASP A 11 10.07 -0.68 13.56
C ASP A 11 10.19 -0.99 15.06
N GLY A 12 9.45 -0.27 15.91
CA GLY A 12 9.42 -0.46 17.36
C GLY A 12 8.41 -1.49 17.88
N TRP A 13 7.59 -2.07 17.00
CA TRP A 13 6.58 -3.06 17.41
C TRP A 13 7.17 -4.45 17.60
N SER A 14 6.59 -5.21 18.55
CA SER A 14 6.87 -6.63 18.68
C SER A 14 6.39 -7.40 17.45
N PHE A 15 6.93 -8.60 17.23
CA PHE A 15 6.61 -9.45 16.09
C PHE A 15 5.11 -9.73 15.97
N GLU A 16 4.44 -10.07 17.07
CA GLU A 16 3.00 -10.36 17.13
C GLU A 16 2.17 -9.13 16.74
N THR A 17 2.63 -7.93 17.12
CA THR A 17 1.95 -6.68 16.76
C THR A 17 2.08 -6.39 15.27
N LYS A 18 3.29 -6.61 14.71
CA LYS A 18 3.53 -6.47 13.26
C LYS A 18 2.66 -7.40 12.43
N GLN A 19 2.46 -8.66 12.86
CA GLN A 19 1.59 -9.62 12.16
C GLN A 19 0.16 -9.11 11.94
N ILE A 20 -0.36 -8.34 12.89
CA ILE A 20 -1.74 -7.84 12.85
C ILE A 20 -1.83 -6.50 12.11
N HIS A 21 -0.83 -5.64 12.26
CA HIS A 21 -0.97 -4.22 11.92
C HIS A 21 -0.07 -3.71 10.79
N ALA A 22 1.10 -4.31 10.56
CA ALA A 22 2.02 -3.83 9.52
C ALA A 22 1.40 -3.93 8.13
N GLY A 23 1.78 -3.01 7.23
CA GLY A 23 1.25 -2.91 5.87
C GLY A 23 -0.21 -2.42 5.78
N GLN A 24 -0.80 -1.99 6.90
CA GLN A 24 -2.17 -1.47 6.90
C GLN A 24 -2.31 -0.24 7.82
N PRO A 25 -2.04 0.97 7.30
CA PRO A 25 -2.19 2.20 8.08
C PRO A 25 -3.64 2.37 8.56
N ALA A 26 -3.79 2.94 9.76
CA ALA A 26 -5.10 3.28 10.28
C ALA A 26 -5.69 4.48 9.52
N GLY A 27 -6.90 4.33 8.99
CA GLY A 27 -7.69 5.47 8.49
C GLY A 27 -7.53 5.79 7.00
N GLY A 28 -7.83 4.82 6.12
CA GLY A 28 -8.18 5.16 4.74
C GLY A 28 -9.45 6.01 4.67
N ASP A 29 -9.82 6.45 3.46
CA ASP A 29 -10.91 7.41 3.20
C ASP A 29 -12.24 7.07 3.88
N THR A 30 -12.50 5.78 4.11
CA THR A 30 -13.74 5.26 4.68
C THR A 30 -13.70 5.02 6.20
N ARG A 31 -12.53 5.21 6.84
CA ARG A 31 -12.27 4.84 8.25
C ARG A 31 -12.52 3.36 8.57
N ALA A 32 -12.57 2.48 7.57
CA ALA A 32 -12.67 1.04 7.79
C ALA A 32 -11.40 0.50 8.46
N ARG A 33 -11.56 -0.38 9.46
CA ARG A 33 -10.42 -1.08 10.07
C ARG A 33 -10.00 -2.32 9.30
N ALA A 34 -10.92 -3.01 8.64
CA ALA A 34 -10.58 -4.13 7.76
C ALA A 34 -9.97 -3.59 6.46
N LEU A 35 -9.00 -4.32 5.90
CA LEU A 35 -8.41 -3.99 4.61
C LEU A 35 -9.45 -4.18 3.50
N PRO A 36 -9.74 -3.17 2.66
CA PRO A 36 -10.61 -3.35 1.51
C PRO A 36 -10.04 -4.34 0.50
N ILE A 37 -10.92 -5.09 -0.16
CA ILE A 37 -10.54 -6.02 -1.23
C ILE A 37 -10.67 -5.31 -2.58
N TYR A 38 -9.54 -4.97 -3.20
CA TYR A 38 -9.48 -4.35 -4.53
C TYR A 38 -9.50 -5.45 -5.61
N GLN A 39 -10.66 -6.10 -5.78
CA GLN A 39 -10.89 -7.17 -6.76
C GLN A 39 -11.12 -6.60 -8.16
N THR A 40 -10.07 -6.07 -8.77
CA THR A 40 -10.08 -5.51 -10.12
C THR A 40 -8.86 -6.00 -10.91
N THR A 41 -8.88 -5.83 -12.23
CA THR A 41 -7.73 -6.07 -13.12
C THR A 41 -7.03 -4.78 -13.54
N SER A 42 -7.74 -3.64 -13.54
CA SER A 42 -7.28 -2.35 -14.05
C SER A 42 -7.73 -1.18 -13.16
N TYR A 43 -7.07 -0.04 -13.35
CA TYR A 43 -7.34 1.23 -12.66
C TYR A 43 -7.59 2.33 -13.70
N THR A 44 -8.48 3.26 -13.38
CA THR A 44 -8.76 4.44 -14.21
C THR A 44 -7.76 5.55 -13.94
N PHE A 45 -7.55 6.42 -14.93
CA PHE A 45 -6.72 7.60 -14.80
C PHE A 45 -7.58 8.87 -14.83
N ASP A 46 -7.20 9.88 -14.07
CA ASP A 46 -7.84 11.19 -14.09
C ASP A 46 -7.80 11.84 -15.50
N ASN A 47 -6.68 11.71 -16.22
CA ASN A 47 -6.51 12.16 -17.61
C ASN A 47 -5.30 11.48 -18.28
N THR A 48 -5.00 11.87 -19.53
CA THR A 48 -3.88 11.30 -20.32
C THR A 48 -2.50 11.64 -19.75
N ASP A 49 -2.34 12.81 -19.15
CA ASP A 49 -1.07 13.25 -18.58
C ASP A 49 -0.74 12.46 -17.30
N HIS A 50 -1.76 12.19 -16.46
CA HIS A 50 -1.64 11.31 -15.30
C HIS A 50 -1.24 9.88 -15.73
N ALA A 51 -1.85 9.34 -16.78
CA ALA A 51 -1.44 8.04 -17.32
C ALA A 51 0.04 8.04 -17.76
N ALA A 52 0.47 9.07 -18.50
CA ALA A 52 1.86 9.20 -18.94
C ALA A 52 2.84 9.29 -17.75
N ALA A 53 2.46 9.99 -16.67
CA ALA A 53 3.28 10.09 -15.47
C ALA A 53 3.45 8.75 -14.75
N LEU A 54 2.37 7.96 -14.61
CA LEU A 54 2.42 6.62 -14.00
C LEU A 54 3.29 5.66 -14.82
N PHE A 55 3.12 5.61 -16.14
CA PHE A 55 3.93 4.74 -17.01
C PHE A 55 5.38 5.22 -17.14
N GLY A 56 5.62 6.53 -17.02
CA GLY A 56 6.96 7.12 -16.97
C GLY A 56 7.65 6.99 -15.62
N LEU A 57 6.99 6.41 -14.61
CA LEU A 57 7.46 6.27 -13.23
C LEU A 57 7.81 7.61 -12.56
N THR A 58 7.26 8.71 -13.07
CA THR A 58 7.43 10.04 -12.47
C THR A 58 6.41 10.28 -11.35
N GLU A 59 5.34 9.51 -11.32
CA GLU A 59 4.33 9.48 -10.25
C GLU A 59 4.07 8.02 -9.82
N PRO A 60 4.00 7.73 -8.51
CA PRO A 60 3.62 6.41 -8.03
C PRO A 60 2.11 6.20 -8.13
N GLY A 61 1.68 5.01 -8.55
CA GLY A 61 0.27 4.66 -8.58
C GLY A 61 -0.01 3.32 -9.23
N ASN A 62 -1.26 2.88 -9.12
CA ASN A 62 -1.68 1.60 -9.67
C ASN A 62 -2.05 1.73 -11.14
N ILE A 63 -1.53 0.83 -11.97
CA ILE A 63 -1.82 0.78 -13.41
C ILE A 63 -2.67 -0.45 -13.73
N TYR A 64 -2.19 -1.63 -13.35
CA TYR A 64 -2.90 -2.90 -13.51
C TYR A 64 -2.43 -3.93 -12.49
N THR A 65 -3.36 -4.80 -12.07
CA THR A 65 -3.18 -5.75 -10.96
C THR A 65 -2.01 -6.73 -11.15
N ARG A 66 -1.63 -7.04 -12.40
CA ARG A 66 -0.47 -7.92 -12.66
C ARG A 66 0.87 -7.31 -12.21
N ILE A 67 0.96 -5.99 -12.05
CA ILE A 67 2.16 -5.33 -11.50
C ILE A 67 1.93 -4.92 -10.05
N MET A 68 0.80 -4.27 -9.74
CA MET A 68 0.53 -3.71 -8.41
C MET A 68 -0.96 -3.78 -8.10
N ASN A 69 -1.29 -4.10 -6.85
CA ASN A 69 -2.64 -4.07 -6.32
C ASN A 69 -2.60 -3.70 -4.83
N PRO A 70 -3.42 -2.75 -4.34
CA PRO A 70 -3.36 -2.31 -2.94
C PRO A 70 -3.63 -3.41 -1.91
N THR A 71 -4.44 -4.42 -2.24
CA THR A 71 -4.65 -5.55 -1.33
C THR A 71 -3.42 -6.45 -1.23
N GLN A 72 -2.66 -6.57 -2.33
CA GLN A 72 -1.41 -7.34 -2.37
C GLN A 72 -0.25 -6.58 -1.71
N ASP A 73 -0.13 -5.28 -1.99
CA ASP A 73 0.88 -4.38 -1.39
C ASP A 73 0.83 -4.40 0.14
N ALA A 74 -0.37 -4.42 0.74
CA ALA A 74 -0.51 -4.56 2.19
C ALA A 74 0.11 -5.86 2.74
N VAL A 75 0.04 -6.96 1.99
CA VAL A 75 0.67 -8.24 2.34
C VAL A 75 2.18 -8.19 2.13
N GLU A 76 2.63 -7.60 1.01
CA GLU A 76 4.05 -7.42 0.68
C GLU A 76 4.76 -6.61 1.77
N GLN A 77 4.21 -5.45 2.15
CA GLN A 77 4.73 -4.61 3.23
C GLN A 77 4.75 -5.34 4.57
N ARG A 78 3.71 -6.14 4.87
CA ARG A 78 3.67 -6.93 6.12
C ARG A 78 4.76 -7.97 6.16
N ILE A 79 4.97 -8.71 5.07
CA ILE A 79 6.03 -9.72 4.99
C ILE A 79 7.40 -9.04 5.14
N ALA A 80 7.63 -7.95 4.41
CA ALA A 80 8.88 -7.19 4.54
C ALA A 80 9.14 -6.73 5.99
N ALA A 81 8.12 -6.23 6.69
CA ALA A 81 8.24 -5.80 8.08
C ALA A 81 8.52 -6.95 9.07
N LEU A 82 8.05 -8.17 8.77
CA LEU A 82 8.28 -9.37 9.58
C LEU A 82 9.67 -9.98 9.33
N GLU A 83 10.18 -9.90 8.11
CA GLU A 83 11.48 -10.45 7.70
C GLU A 83 12.65 -9.45 7.85
N GLY A 84 12.35 -8.17 8.08
CA GLY A 84 13.37 -7.14 8.34
C GLY A 84 13.84 -6.36 7.11
N GLY A 85 13.10 -6.43 5.99
CA GLY A 85 13.40 -5.73 4.74
C GLY A 85 14.17 -6.56 3.73
#